data_AF-A0A964LTP7-F1
#
_entry.id   AF-A0A964LTP7-F1
#
_cell.length_a   1.000
_cell.length_b   1.000
_cell.length_c   1.000
_cell.angle_alpha   90.00
_cell.angle_beta   90.00
_cell.angle_gamma   90.00
#
_symmetry.space_group_name_H-M   'P 1'
#
loop_
_entity.id
_entity.type
_entity.pdbx_description
1 polymer ?
#
loop_
_entity_poly.entity_id
_entity_poly.type
_entity_poly.pdbx_seq_one_letter_code
_entity_poly.pdbx_strand_id
1 'polypeptide(L)'
;MSSILIWPRHERVRVAQAVFSLNAVLGILTIGGAALYAAAFTSENAWTAFFVTLVPFLVLWALFCYGAYKGLTSANTILKFVLWSYIAWNVFTFPAGTIIAGVTFWLWWDIHKRRDTVAQ
;
A
#
# COMPACT_ATOMS: atom_id res chain seq x y z
N MET A 1 4.70 -29.95 -16.92
CA MET A 1 4.67 -28.70 -17.72
C MET A 1 3.62 -27.79 -17.12
N SER A 2 4.01 -26.97 -16.14
CA SER A 2 3.08 -26.02 -15.51
C SER A 2 2.96 -24.83 -16.44
N SER A 3 1.78 -24.64 -17.03
CA SER A 3 1.42 -23.42 -17.75
C SER A 3 1.53 -22.25 -16.78
N ILE A 4 2.70 -21.59 -16.79
CA ILE A 4 2.88 -20.29 -16.15
C ILE A 4 1.84 -19.39 -16.82
N LEU A 5 0.77 -19.06 -16.09
CA LEU A 5 -0.25 -18.15 -16.56
C LEU A 5 0.46 -16.80 -16.81
N ILE A 6 0.76 -16.50 -18.08
CA ILE A 6 1.41 -15.25 -18.46
C ILE A 6 0.29 -14.20 -18.47
N TRP A 7 0.05 -13.57 -17.32
CA TRP A 7 -0.88 -12.45 -17.22
C TRP A 7 -0.37 -11.29 -18.08
N PRO A 8 -1.11 -10.70 -19.00
CA PRO A 8 -0.66 -9.51 -19.71
C PRO A 8 -0.39 -8.33 -18.75
N ARG A 9 0.57 -7.47 -19.10
CA ARG A 9 1.11 -6.40 -18.23
C ARG A 9 0.02 -5.48 -17.64
N HIS A 10 -1.04 -5.22 -18.41
CA HIS A 10 -2.13 -4.36 -17.99
C HIS A 10 -2.97 -4.96 -16.84
N GLU A 11 -3.11 -6.28 -16.77
CA GLU A 11 -3.83 -6.94 -15.68
C GLU A 11 -3.03 -6.88 -14.37
N ARG A 12 -1.70 -7.01 -14.44
CA ARG A 12 -0.83 -6.90 -13.25
C ARG A 12 -0.83 -5.50 -12.66
N VAL A 13 -0.88 -4.48 -13.52
CA VAL A 13 -1.02 -3.09 -13.09
C VAL A 13 -2.38 -2.85 -12.43
N ARG A 14 -3.47 -3.44 -12.96
CA ARG A 14 -4.79 -3.41 -12.32
C ARG A 14 -4.79 -4.10 -10.96
N VAL A 15 -4.15 -5.26 -10.83
CA VAL A 15 -4.01 -5.98 -9.55
C VAL A 15 -3.21 -5.13 -8.56
N ALA A 16 -2.09 -4.53 -8.98
CA ALA A 16 -1.34 -3.62 -8.13
C ALA A 16 -2.21 -2.45 -7.66
N GLN A 17 -2.89 -1.76 -8.58
CA GLN A 17 -3.81 -0.66 -8.22
C GLN A 17 -4.87 -1.11 -7.22
N ALA A 18 -5.48 -2.28 -7.41
CA ALA A 18 -6.47 -2.83 -6.50
C ALA A 18 -5.89 -3.14 -5.11
N VAL A 19 -4.69 -3.72 -5.04
CA VAL A 19 -4.02 -4.03 -3.76
C VAL A 19 -3.66 -2.75 -3.00
N PHE A 20 -3.08 -1.75 -3.68
CA PHE A 20 -2.71 -0.48 -3.05
C PHE A 20 -3.93 0.36 -2.67
N SER A 21 -5.00 0.36 -3.49
CA SER A 21 -6.23 1.08 -3.16
C SER A 21 -6.97 0.40 -2.01
N LEU A 22 -7.04 -0.93 -2.00
CA LEU A 22 -7.61 -1.69 -0.89
C LEU A 22 -6.85 -1.41 0.40
N ASN A 23 -5.51 -1.41 0.39
CA ASN A 23 -4.74 -1.12 1.59
C ASN A 23 -4.88 0.35 2.05
N ALA A 24 -5.03 1.29 1.11
CA ALA A 24 -5.32 2.67 1.44
C ALA A 24 -6.67 2.77 2.17
N VAL A 25 -7.72 2.14 1.64
CA VAL A 25 -9.06 2.13 2.26
C VAL A 25 -9.06 1.42 3.60
N LEU A 26 -8.44 0.24 3.71
CA LEU A 26 -8.35 -0.50 4.96
C LEU A 26 -7.60 0.29 6.03
N GLY A 27 -6.48 0.92 5.66
CA GLY A 27 -5.72 1.80 6.54
C GLY A 27 -6.53 3.02 6.99
N ILE A 28 -7.28 3.66 6.07
CA ILE A 28 -8.16 4.78 6.41
C ILE A 28 -9.26 4.34 7.40
N LEU A 29 -9.88 3.18 7.17
CA LEU A 29 -10.94 2.66 8.04
C LEU A 29 -10.40 2.27 9.42
N THR A 30 -9.21 1.68 9.51
CA THR A 30 -8.61 1.30 10.80
C THR A 30 -8.11 2.51 11.58
N ILE A 31 -7.36 3.42 10.94
CA ILE A 31 -6.86 4.65 11.59
C ILE A 31 -8.05 5.54 11.97
N GLY A 32 -8.98 5.75 11.04
CA GLY A 32 -10.20 6.52 11.26
C GLY A 32 -11.06 5.92 12.36
N GLY A 33 -11.29 4.60 12.34
CA GLY A 33 -12.07 3.90 13.36
C GLY A 33 -11.44 3.96 14.75
N ALA A 34 -10.14 3.70 14.86
CA ALA A 34 -9.41 3.77 16.14
C ALA A 34 -9.41 5.18 16.73
N ALA A 35 -9.19 6.18 15.89
CA ALA A 35 -9.18 7.57 16.33
C ALA A 35 -10.61 8.05 16.66
N LEU A 36 -11.65 7.62 15.93
CA LEU A 36 -13.06 7.95 16.23
C LEU A 36 -13.50 7.30 17.53
N TYR A 37 -13.09 6.05 17.77
CA TYR A 37 -13.29 5.37 19.05
C TYR A 37 -12.65 6.18 20.18
N ALA A 38 -11.38 6.58 20.07
CA ALA A 38 -10.72 7.39 21.09
C ALA A 38 -11.40 8.75 21.33
N ALA A 39 -11.88 9.41 20.28
CA ALA A 39 -12.63 10.67 20.38
C ALA A 39 -13.97 10.49 21.10
N ALA A 40 -14.68 9.37 20.87
CA ALA A 40 -15.96 9.09 21.51
C ALA A 40 -15.87 8.91 23.03
N PHE A 41 -14.70 8.55 23.57
CA PHE A 41 -14.46 8.41 25.02
C PHE A 41 -13.79 9.63 25.67
N THR A 42 -13.61 10.75 24.94
CA THR A 42 -12.93 11.96 25.44
C THR A 42 -13.81 13.21 25.26
N SER A 43 -13.63 14.23 26.12
CA SER A 43 -14.58 15.35 26.35
C SER A 43 -14.71 16.37 25.20
N GLU A 44 -15.63 17.34 25.37
CA GLU A 44 -16.29 18.23 24.38
C GLU A 44 -15.44 18.96 23.32
N ASN A 45 -14.10 18.95 23.38
CA ASN A 45 -13.20 19.54 22.37
C ASN A 45 -12.35 18.50 21.59
N ALA A 46 -12.48 17.21 21.89
CA ALA A 46 -11.69 16.15 21.24
C ALA A 46 -12.01 15.99 19.75
N TRP A 47 -13.23 16.29 19.32
CA TRP A 47 -13.68 16.14 17.92
C TRP A 47 -12.93 17.04 16.95
N THR A 48 -12.72 18.32 17.29
CA THR A 48 -12.03 19.27 16.41
C THR A 48 -10.55 18.94 16.29
N ALA A 49 -9.89 18.62 17.40
CA ALA A 49 -8.50 18.14 17.40
C ALA A 49 -8.34 16.81 16.64
N PHE A 50 -9.35 15.94 16.74
CA PHE A 50 -9.45 14.68 16.00
C PHE A 50 -9.50 14.92 14.49
N PHE A 51 -10.40 15.76 13.98
CA PHE A 51 -10.48 16.03 12.54
C PHE A 51 -9.20 16.69 12.00
N VAL A 52 -8.63 17.63 12.76
CA VAL A 52 -7.38 18.32 12.37
C VAL A 52 -6.19 17.37 12.30
N THR A 53 -6.14 16.32 13.12
CA THR A 53 -5.04 15.35 13.12
C THR A 53 -5.29 14.18 12.17
N LEU A 54 -6.54 13.68 12.13
CA LEU A 54 -6.91 12.52 11.32
C LEU A 54 -6.77 12.82 9.83
N VAL A 55 -7.32 13.94 9.35
CA VAL A 55 -7.34 14.25 7.91
C VAL A 55 -5.93 14.28 7.31
N PRO A 56 -4.94 14.98 7.90
CA PRO A 56 -3.56 14.92 7.42
C PRO A 56 -2.98 13.51 7.42
N PHE A 57 -3.23 12.72 8.48
CA PHE A 57 -2.74 11.34 8.56
C PHE A 57 -3.34 10.45 7.45
N LEU A 58 -4.63 10.59 7.16
CA LEU A 58 -5.29 9.85 6.07
C LEU A 58 -4.72 10.24 4.71
N VAL A 59 -4.51 11.54 4.48
CA VAL A 59 -3.90 12.04 3.23
C VAL A 59 -2.47 11.53 3.09
N LEU A 60 -1.66 11.60 4.15
CA LEU A 60 -0.29 11.08 4.17
C LEU A 60 -0.27 9.57 3.88
N TRP A 61 -1.18 8.79 4.47
CA TRP A 61 -1.29 7.35 4.21
C TRP A 61 -1.66 7.06 2.76
N ALA A 62 -2.64 7.78 2.20
CA ALA A 62 -3.04 7.64 0.80
C ALA A 62 -1.89 7.99 -0.16
N LEU A 63 -1.16 9.08 0.11
CA LEU A 63 0.02 9.48 -0.66
C LEU A 63 1.14 8.45 -0.55
N PHE A 64 1.35 7.86 0.63
CA PHE A 64 2.32 6.79 0.82
C PHE A 64 1.98 5.54 0.00
N CYS A 65 0.71 5.11 0.00
CA CYS A 65 0.24 4.00 -0.82
C CYS A 65 0.41 4.29 -2.33
N TYR A 66 0.09 5.51 -2.77
CA TYR A 66 0.30 5.94 -4.15
C TYR A 66 1.79 5.97 -4.53
N GLY A 67 2.65 6.46 -3.64
CA GLY A 67 4.09 6.48 -3.81
C GLY A 67 4.68 5.08 -3.95
N ALA A 68 4.22 4.13 -3.13
CA ALA A 68 4.62 2.72 -3.21
C ALA A 68 4.18 2.09 -4.53
N TYR A 69 2.95 2.35 -4.99
CA TYR A 69 2.48 1.93 -6.32
C TYR A 69 3.35 2.49 -7.46
N LYS A 70 3.71 3.77 -7.39
CA LYS A 70 4.64 4.38 -8.37
C LYS A 70 6.04 3.78 -8.26
N GLY A 71 6.50 3.40 -7.07
CA GLY A 71 7.76 2.71 -6.85
C GLY A 71 7.82 1.32 -7.47
N LEU A 72 6.68 0.63 -7.55
CA LEU A 72 6.59 -0.67 -8.21
C LEU A 72 6.87 -0.60 -9.71
N THR A 73 6.46 0.50 -10.36
CA THR A 73 6.47 0.65 -11.83
C THR A 73 7.59 1.57 -12.34
N SER A 74 8.24 2.33 -11.45
CA SER A 74 9.27 3.32 -11.79
C SER A 74 10.69 2.79 -11.58
N ALA A 75 11.64 3.36 -12.32
CA ALA A 75 13.07 3.13 -12.09
C ALA A 75 13.67 4.02 -10.98
N ASN A 76 12.92 5.01 -10.48
CA ASN A 76 13.42 5.99 -9.51
C ASN A 76 13.71 5.36 -8.14
N THR A 77 14.93 5.53 -7.65
CA THR A 77 15.43 5.01 -6.37
C THR A 77 14.64 5.50 -5.16
N ILE A 78 14.21 6.76 -5.15
CA ILE A 78 13.42 7.32 -4.02
C ILE A 78 12.09 6.58 -3.90
N LEU A 79 11.42 6.35 -5.03
CA LEU A 79 10.14 5.62 -5.04
C LEU A 79 10.32 4.14 -4.67
N LYS A 80 11.46 3.53 -5.01
CA LYS A 80 11.79 2.18 -4.55
C LYS A 80 11.97 2.13 -3.04
N PHE A 81 12.60 3.14 -2.43
CA PHE A 81 12.67 3.24 -0.98
C PHE A 81 11.27 3.32 -0.35
N VAL A 82 10.37 4.12 -0.92
CA VAL A 82 8.96 4.18 -0.47
C VAL A 82 8.28 2.81 -0.57
N LEU A 83 8.47 2.08 -1.66
CA LEU A 83 7.94 0.73 -1.83
C LEU A 83 8.46 -0.25 -0.76
N TRP A 84 9.77 -0.25 -0.49
CA TRP A 84 10.35 -1.15 0.51
C TRP A 84 9.91 -0.79 1.92
N SER A 85 9.85 0.50 2.27
CA SER A 85 9.29 0.95 3.54
C SER A 85 7.82 0.52 3.68
N TYR A 86 7.04 0.57 2.59
CA TYR A 86 5.66 0.10 2.58
C TYR A 86 5.58 -1.41 2.83
N ILE A 87 6.41 -2.23 2.17
CA ILE A 87 6.45 -3.67 2.39
C ILE A 87 6.84 -3.97 3.85
N ALA A 88 7.91 -3.34 4.35
CA ALA A 88 8.37 -3.52 5.72
C ALA A 88 7.28 -3.17 6.74
N TRP A 89 6.62 -2.03 6.57
CA TRP A 89 5.50 -1.62 7.42
C TRP A 89 4.37 -2.66 7.43
N ASN A 90 3.98 -3.16 6.25
CA ASN A 90 2.90 -4.13 6.14
C ASN A 90 3.26 -5.52 6.72
N VAL A 91 4.54 -5.89 6.75
CA VAL A 91 4.97 -7.13 7.42
C VAL A 91 4.63 -7.11 8.91
N PHE A 92 4.70 -5.94 9.57
CA PHE A 92 4.39 -5.80 11.00
C PHE A 92 2.88 -5.81 11.31
N THR A 93 2.02 -5.50 10.34
CA THR A 93 0.55 -5.51 10.51
C THR A 93 -0.05 -6.90 10.22
N PHE A 94 0.39 -7.91 10.97
CA PHE A 94 -0.09 -9.29 10.86
C PHE A 94 -1.57 -9.42 11.28
N PRO A 95 -2.39 -10.27 10.61
CA PRO A 95 -2.07 -11.13 9.46
C PRO A 95 -2.29 -10.48 8.09
N ALA A 96 -3.21 -9.51 8.00
CA ALA A 96 -3.65 -8.95 6.72
C ALA A 96 -2.54 -8.17 6.00
N GLY A 97 -1.75 -7.39 6.73
CA GLY A 97 -0.61 -6.65 6.19
C GLY A 97 0.46 -7.59 5.62
N THR A 98 0.72 -8.72 6.27
CA THR A 98 1.72 -9.69 5.80
C THR A 98 1.32 -10.30 4.45
N ILE A 99 0.03 -10.56 4.23
CA ILE A 99 -0.49 -11.00 2.92
C ILE A 99 -0.28 -9.90 1.87
N ILE A 100 -0.61 -8.65 2.19
CA ILE A 100 -0.43 -7.50 1.28
C ILE A 100 1.06 -7.31 0.93
N ALA A 101 1.95 -7.45 1.90
CA ALA A 101 3.39 -7.39 1.71
C ALA A 101 3.87 -8.52 0.76
N GLY A 102 3.40 -9.75 0.97
CA GLY A 102 3.72 -10.89 0.11
C GLY A 102 3.26 -10.71 -1.33
N VAL A 103 2.02 -10.24 -1.54
CA VAL A 103 1.49 -9.96 -2.88
C VAL A 103 2.27 -8.83 -3.56
N THR A 104 2.61 -7.79 -2.80
CA THR A 104 3.39 -6.64 -3.32
C THR A 104 4.81 -7.05 -3.70
N PHE A 105 5.46 -7.87 -2.87
CA PHE A 105 6.78 -8.43 -3.16
C PHE A 105 6.75 -9.34 -4.39
N TRP A 106 5.74 -10.20 -4.50
CA TRP A 106 5.54 -11.05 -5.68
C TRP A 106 5.36 -10.24 -6.96
N LEU A 107 4.53 -9.18 -6.92
CA LEU A 107 4.35 -8.26 -8.04
C LEU A 107 5.66 -7.57 -8.43
N TRP A 108 6.45 -7.12 -7.45
CA TRP A 108 7.74 -6.48 -7.70
C TRP A 108 8.71 -7.43 -8.40
N TRP A 109 8.83 -8.65 -7.89
CA TRP A 109 9.68 -9.70 -8.45
C TRP A 109 9.30 -10.05 -9.88
N ASP A 110 8.02 -10.28 -10.14
CA ASP A 110 7.52 -10.69 -11.45
C ASP A 110 7.62 -9.56 -12.51
N ILE A 111 7.47 -8.30 -12.11
CA ILE A 111 7.71 -7.14 -13.00
C ILE A 111 9.19 -7.00 -13.34
N HIS A 112 10.10 -7.17 -12.37
CA HIS A 112 11.55 -7.00 -12.60
C HIS A 112 12.15 -8.16 -13.39
N LYS A 113 11.84 -9.41 -13.01
CA LYS A 113 12.36 -10.61 -13.68
C LYS A 113 12.05 -10.63 -15.18
N ARG A 114 10.90 -10.10 -15.60
CA ARG A 114 10.49 -10.02 -17.00
C ARG A 114 11.09 -8.84 -17.76
N ARG A 115 11.55 -7.81 -17.07
CA ARG A 115 12.25 -6.68 -17.69
C ARG A 115 13.61 -7.12 -18.22
N ASP A 116 14.28 -7.99 -17.48
CA ASP A 116 15.59 -8.53 -17.84
C ASP A 116 15.51 -9.50 -19.02
N THR A 117 14.37 -10.18 -19.22
CA THR A 117 14.17 -11.11 -20.35
C THR A 117 13.91 -10.43 -21.69
N VAL A 118 13.48 -9.16 -21.69
CA VAL A 118 13.19 -8.40 -22.94
C VAL A 118 14.39 -7.55 -23.36
N ALA A 119 15.38 -7.38 -22.47
CA ALA A 119 16.61 -6.65 -22.74
C ALA A 119 17.75 -7.54 -23.28
N GLN A 120 17.52 -8.85 -23.39
CA GLN A 120 18.39 -9.84 -24.04
C GLN A 120 17.85 -10.21 -25.41
#